data_AF-A0A392SP85-F1
#
_entry.id   AF-A0A392SP85-F1
#
_cell.length_a   1.000
_cell.length_b   1.000
_cell.length_c   1.000
_cell.angle_alpha   90.00
_cell.angle_beta   90.00
_cell.angle_gamma   90.00
#
_symmetry.space_group_name_H-M   'P 1'
#
loop_
_entity.id
_entity.type
_entity.pdbx_description
1 polymer ?
#
loop_
_entity_poly.entity_id
_entity_poly.type
_entity_poly.pdbx_seq_one_letter_code
_entity_poly.pdbx_strand_id
1 'polypeptide(L)'
;MGPKRELKFALESFWDGKSSAEELKQVAANLRLSIWKQMADAGIQHIPSNTFSYYDQVLDTTAMLGAVPDRYKWTGGEIGFDIYFSM
;
A
#
# COMPACT_ATOMS: atom_id res chain seq x y z
N MET A 1 3.32 -2.82 8.29
CA MET A 1 4.80 -3.03 8.32
C MET A 1 5.22 -4.50 8.20
N GLY A 2 4.57 -5.42 8.92
CA GLY A 2 4.95 -6.83 8.96
C GLY A 2 5.89 -7.15 10.12
N PRO A 3 5.94 -8.42 10.59
CA PRO A 3 6.66 -8.80 11.81
C PRO A 3 8.15 -8.47 11.80
N LYS A 4 8.79 -8.45 10.62
CA LYS A 4 10.21 -8.11 10.44
C LYS A 4 10.42 -6.87 9.56
N ARG A 5 9.41 -6.00 9.47
CA ARG A 5 9.41 -4.76 8.65
C ARG A 5 9.59 -5.04 7.16
N GLU A 6 9.02 -6.13 6.66
CA GLU A 6 9.05 -6.55 5.26
C GLU A 6 8.58 -5.43 4.32
N LEU A 7 7.50 -4.74 4.68
CA LEU A 7 6.98 -3.63 3.88
C LEU A 7 7.95 -2.44 3.82
N LYS A 8 8.66 -2.15 4.92
CA LYS A 8 9.64 -1.05 4.96
C LYS A 8 10.73 -1.28 3.93
N PHE A 9 11.35 -2.46 3.95
CA PHE A 9 12.47 -2.75 3.06
C PHE A 9 12.02 -2.89 1.60
N ALA A 10 10.82 -3.40 1.35
CA ALA A 10 10.24 -3.44 0.01
C ALA A 10 9.98 -2.03 -0.55
N LEU A 11 9.47 -1.11 0.27
CA LEU A 11 9.28 0.30 -0.11
C LEU A 11 10.62 0.98 -0.39
N GLU A 12 11.60 0.83 0.50
CA GLU A 12 12.95 1.40 0.31
C GLU A 12 13.61 0.86 -0.97
N SER A 13 13.52 -0.45 -1.21
CA SER A 13 14.04 -1.06 -2.45
C SER A 13 13.34 -0.52 -3.70
N PHE A 14 12.03 -0.31 -3.65
CA PHE A 14 11.26 0.27 -4.76
C PHE A 14 11.66 1.73 -5.01
N TRP A 15 11.76 2.55 -3.95
CA TRP A 15 12.17 3.96 -4.07
C TRP A 15 13.61 4.12 -4.54
N ASP A 16 14.51 3.21 -4.15
CA ASP A 16 15.89 3.16 -4.63
C ASP A 16 16.02 2.63 -6.08
N GLY A 17 14.91 2.24 -6.72
CA GLY A 17 14.92 1.65 -8.06
C GLY A 17 15.54 0.24 -8.13
N LYS A 18 15.71 -0.42 -6.99
CA LYS A 18 16.32 -1.76 -6.87
C LYS A 18 15.31 -2.90 -7.08
N SER A 19 14.01 -2.60 -7.04
CA SER A 19 12.92 -3.54 -7.30
C SER A 19 11.77 -2.87 -8.05
N SER A 20 11.03 -3.69 -8.79
CA SER A 20 9.85 -3.32 -9.57
C SER A 20 8.60 -3.06 -8.72
N ALA A 21 7.60 -2.42 -9.34
CA ALA A 21 6.28 -2.23 -8.73
C ALA A 21 5.59 -3.59 -8.46
N GLU A 22 5.80 -4.57 -9.33
CA GLU A 22 5.27 -5.93 -9.22
C GLU A 22 5.84 -6.64 -7.99
N GLU A 23 7.14 -6.49 -7.70
CA GLU A 23 7.77 -7.04 -6.50
C GLU A 23 7.22 -6.38 -5.22
N LEU A 24 7.05 -5.06 -5.21
CA LEU A 24 6.41 -4.36 -4.09
C LEU A 24 4.96 -4.82 -3.88
N LYS A 25 4.18 -4.98 -4.96
CA LYS A 25 2.81 -5.51 -4.91
C LYS A 25 2.78 -6.94 -4.36
N GLN A 26 3.75 -7.79 -4.73
CA GLN A 26 3.84 -9.17 -4.25
C GLN A 26 4.10 -9.22 -2.73
N VAL A 27 5.05 -8.41 -2.23
CA VAL A 27 5.31 -8.33 -0.77
C VAL A 27 4.07 -7.85 -0.03
N ALA A 28 3.40 -6.81 -0.54
CA ALA A 28 2.18 -6.26 0.03
C ALA A 28 1.03 -7.27 0.06
N ALA A 29 0.81 -8.01 -1.05
CA ALA A 29 -0.22 -9.04 -1.14
C ALA A 29 0.04 -10.18 -0.15
N ASN A 30 1.29 -10.65 -0.05
CA ASN A 30 1.67 -11.70 0.90
C ASN A 30 1.46 -11.25 2.35
N LEU A 31 1.78 -9.99 2.67
CA LEU A 31 1.58 -9.44 4.00
C LEU A 31 0.09 -9.33 4.37
N ARG A 32 -0.76 -8.87 3.45
CA ARG A 32 -2.22 -8.85 3.69
C ARG A 32 -2.78 -10.26 3.87
N LEU A 33 -2.35 -11.20 3.04
CA LEU A 33 -2.78 -12.60 3.11
C LEU A 33 -2.41 -13.23 4.46
N SER A 34 -1.19 -13.04 4.94
CA SER A 34 -0.76 -13.62 6.22
C SER A 34 -1.56 -13.03 7.39
N ILE A 35 -1.83 -11.72 7.37
CA ILE A 35 -2.60 -11.02 8.39
C ILE A 35 -4.07 -11.48 8.40
N TRP A 36 -4.70 -11.62 7.22
CA TRP A 36 -6.05 -12.17 7.13
C TRP A 36 -6.14 -13.61 7.63
N LYS A 37 -5.19 -14.48 7.24
CA LYS A 37 -5.14 -15.86 7.73
C LYS A 37 -4.97 -15.91 9.24
N GLN A 38 -4.03 -15.13 9.79
CA GLN A 38 -3.80 -15.07 11.23
C GLN A 38 -5.08 -14.68 12.00
N MET A 39 -5.84 -13.69 11.52
CA MET A 39 -7.09 -13.29 12.17
C MET A 39 -8.19 -14.35 12.02
N ALA A 40 -8.28 -14.98 10.85
CA ALA A 40 -9.23 -16.07 10.61
C ALA A 40 -8.93 -17.28 11.50
N ASP A 41 -7.67 -17.69 11.61
CA ASP A 41 -7.21 -18.80 12.45
C ASP A 41 -7.44 -18.52 13.95
N ALA A 42 -7.43 -17.24 14.35
CA ALA A 42 -7.78 -16.79 15.70
C ALA A 42 -9.30 -16.75 15.96
N GLY A 43 -10.15 -17.08 14.97
CA GLY A 43 -11.60 -17.10 15.11
C GLY A 43 -12.27 -15.71 15.08
N ILE A 44 -11.59 -14.67 14.56
CA ILE A 44 -12.17 -13.33 14.45
C ILE A 44 -13.29 -13.33 13.40
N GLN A 45 -14.51 -12.96 13.82
CA GLN A 45 -15.68 -12.94 12.94
C GLN A 45 -15.72 -11.74 11.98
N HIS A 46 -15.18 -10.60 12.42
CA HIS A 46 -15.16 -9.36 11.65
C HIS A 46 -13.72 -8.97 11.34
N ILE A 47 -13.22 -9.46 10.20
CA ILE A 47 -11.86 -9.21 9.75
C ILE A 47 -11.83 -7.91 8.95
N PRO A 48 -11.01 -6.91 9.34
CA PRO A 48 -10.94 -5.66 8.63
C PRO A 48 -10.26 -5.83 7.26
N SER A 49 -10.77 -5.09 6.28
CA SER A 49 -10.13 -4.85 4.99
C SER A 49 -9.73 -3.37 4.88
N ASN A 50 -8.83 -3.06 3.95
CA ASN A 50 -8.34 -1.70 3.69
C ASN A 50 -7.61 -1.01 4.88
N THR A 51 -7.19 -1.78 5.89
CA THR A 51 -6.29 -1.29 6.96
C THR A 51 -4.82 -1.29 6.54
N PHE A 52 -4.50 -2.02 5.47
CA PHE A 52 -3.19 -1.97 4.85
C PHE A 52 -3.06 -0.65 4.07
N SER A 53 -1.95 0.04 4.28
CA SER A 53 -1.54 1.17 3.46
C SER A 53 -0.09 1.01 3.01
N TYR A 54 0.23 1.47 1.81
CA TYR A 54 1.62 1.60 1.37
C TYR A 54 2.34 2.75 2.08
N TYR A 55 1.61 3.77 2.52
CA TYR A 55 2.18 4.92 3.21
C TYR A 55 1.31 5.39 4.37
N ASP A 56 0.11 5.89 4.09
CA ASP A 56 -0.83 6.41 5.08
C ASP A 56 -2.30 6.28 4.61
N GLN A 57 -3.20 5.95 5.54
CA GLN A 57 -4.63 5.76 5.27
C GLN A 57 -5.40 7.04 4.88
N VAL A 58 -4.96 8.22 5.31
CA VAL A 58 -5.55 9.49 4.87
C VAL A 58 -5.09 9.82 3.45
N LEU A 59 -3.84 9.49 3.11
CA LEU A 59 -3.37 9.55 1.72
C LEU A 59 -4.11 8.55 0.82
N ASP A 60 -4.41 7.34 1.31
CA ASP A 60 -5.27 6.39 0.57
C ASP A 60 -6.66 6.97 0.29
N THR A 61 -7.24 7.66 1.28
CA THR A 61 -8.54 8.34 1.11
C THR A 61 -8.43 9.52 0.15
N THR A 62 -7.31 10.25 0.18
CA THR A 62 -7.00 11.34 -0.78
C THR A 62 -6.96 10.79 -2.21
N ALA A 63 -6.29 9.65 -2.41
CA ALA A 63 -6.23 8.97 -3.70
C ALA A 63 -7.60 8.43 -4.13
N MET A 64 -8.37 7.81 -3.22
CA MET A 64 -9.73 7.33 -3.49
C MET A 64 -10.65 8.43 -4.04
N LEU A 65 -10.51 9.67 -3.53
CA LEU A 65 -11.31 10.81 -3.94
C LEU A 65 -10.73 11.58 -5.13
N GLY A 66 -9.54 11.21 -5.61
CA GLY A 66 -8.83 11.99 -6.63
C GLY A 66 -8.45 13.40 -6.16
N ALA A 67 -8.28 13.60 -4.85
CA ALA A 67 -7.96 14.91 -4.25
C ALA A 67 -6.46 15.24 -4.37
N VAL A 68 -5.90 15.07 -5.57
CA VAL A 68 -4.46 15.27 -5.86
C VAL A 68 -4.18 16.76 -6.04
N PRO A 69 -3.23 17.36 -5.32
CA PRO A 69 -2.85 18.76 -5.52
C PRO A 69 -2.30 19.04 -6.93
N ASP A 70 -2.69 20.19 -7.52
CA ASP A 70 -2.33 20.59 -8.91
C ASP A 70 -0.84 20.53 -9.23
N ARG A 71 0.03 20.76 -8.23
CA ARG A 71 1.49 20.72 -8.40
C ARG A 71 2.02 19.35 -8.88
N TYR A 72 1.27 18.28 -8.64
CA TYR A 72 1.61 16.92 -9.06
C TYR A 72 1.12 16.58 -10.47
N LYS A 73 0.41 17.51 -11.14
CA LYS A 73 0.04 17.44 -12.57
C LYS A 73 -0.70 16.16 -12.98
N TRP A 74 -1.46 15.56 -12.07
CA TRP A 74 -2.31 14.42 -12.39
C TRP A 74 -3.53 14.89 -13.19
N THR A 75 -3.82 14.23 -14.31
CA THR A 75 -4.87 14.64 -15.27
C THR A 75 -6.11 13.75 -15.23
N GLY A 76 -6.30 12.99 -14.14
CA GLY A 76 -7.37 11.99 -14.00
C GLY A 76 -6.95 10.58 -14.41
N GLY A 77 -7.83 9.60 -14.17
CA GLY A 77 -7.59 8.17 -14.39
C GLY A 77 -7.41 7.40 -13.07
N GLU A 78 -6.83 6.21 -13.11
CA GLU A 78 -6.47 5.46 -11.90
C GLU A 78 -5.17 6.03 -11.32
N ILE A 79 -5.11 6.25 -10.00
CA ILE A 79 -3.88 6.73 -9.33
C ILE A 79 -2.92 5.56 -9.11
N GLY A 80 -1.81 5.57 -9.84
CA GLY A 80 -0.69 4.63 -9.67
C GLY A 80 0.33 5.09 -8.63
N PHE A 81 1.38 4.26 -8.44
CA PHE A 81 2.46 4.53 -7.48
C PHE A 81 3.21 5.83 -7.74
N ASP A 82 3.35 6.26 -8.98
CA ASP A 82 4.07 7.51 -9.31
C ASP A 82 3.41 8.73 -8.67
N ILE A 83 2.10 8.86 -8.81
CA ILE A 83 1.33 9.95 -8.19
C ILE A 83 1.20 9.73 -6.68
N TYR A 84 0.91 8.50 -6.26
CA TYR A 84 0.70 8.18 -4.85
C TYR A 84 1.92 8.49 -3.98
N PHE A 85 3.13 8.07 -4.38
CA PHE A 85 4.36 8.36 -3.61
C PHE A 85 4.93 9.77 -3.85
N SER A 86 4.42 10.50 -4.84
CA SER A 86 4.80 11.90 -5.05
C SER A 86 4.08 12.84 -4.10
N MET A 87 2.87 12.50 -3.64
CA MET A 87 2.07 13.33 -2.74
C MET A 87 2.62 13.38 -1.33
#